data_AF-A0AAV5D4F4-F1
#
_entry.id   AF-A0AAV5D4F4-F1
#
_cell.length_a   1.000
_cell.length_b   1.000
_cell.length_c   1.000
_cell.angle_alpha   90.00
_cell.angle_beta   90.00
_cell.angle_gamma   90.00
#
_symmetry.space_group_name_H-M   'P 1'
#
loop_
_entity.id
_entity.type
_entity.pdbx_description
1 polymer ?
#
loop_
_entity_poly.entity_id
_entity_poly.type
_entity_poly.pdbx_seq_one_letter_code
_entity_poly.pdbx_strand_id
1 'polypeptide(L)'
;MPAMALAFDGNNAAMELQTRNYFFMDSDTGLECLTILPSSNKASLLGSLIQMGTHMIYDVDRNKLQFESLSQATWSDSSDNRSPLLCLSSLVVVSMHYWIVCCLVKT
;
A
#
# COMPACT_ATOMS: atom_id res chain seq x y z
N MET A 1 -11.40 -8.97 6.87
CA MET A 1 -11.55 -7.78 5.99
C MET A 1 -12.12 -8.17 4.64
N PRO A 2 -12.93 -7.31 4.00
CA PRO A 2 -13.28 -7.48 2.59
C PRO A 2 -12.03 -7.37 1.71
N ALA A 3 -11.97 -8.16 0.64
CA ALA A 3 -10.96 -7.96 -0.40
C ALA A 3 -11.21 -6.63 -1.11
N MET A 4 -10.14 -5.91 -1.47
CA MET A 4 -10.24 -4.64 -2.19
C MET A 4 -9.19 -4.58 -3.30
N ALA A 5 -9.60 -4.02 -4.45
CA ALA A 5 -8.72 -3.78 -5.57
C ALA A 5 -8.96 -2.37 -6.13
N LEU A 6 -7.90 -1.73 -6.63
CA LEU A 6 -8.03 -0.53 -7.45
C LEU A 6 -8.12 -0.93 -8.91
N ALA A 7 -9.24 -0.59 -9.56
CA ALA A 7 -9.41 -0.81 -10.99
C ALA A 7 -8.83 0.37 -11.78
N PHE A 8 -7.85 0.10 -12.61
CA PHE A 8 -7.26 1.06 -13.55
C PHE A 8 -7.76 0.80 -14.98
N ASP A 9 -7.65 1.82 -15.81
CA ASP A 9 -7.86 1.67 -17.25
C ASP A 9 -6.74 0.81 -17.84
N GLY A 10 -7.11 -0.24 -18.58
CA GLY A 10 -6.19 -1.23 -19.12
C GLY A 10 -6.72 -2.67 -19.06
N ASN A 11 -6.06 -3.57 -19.79
CA ASN A 11 -6.46 -4.97 -19.85
C ASN A 11 -6.10 -5.69 -18.53
N ASN A 12 -7.12 -6.10 -17.77
CA ASN A 12 -6.97 -6.73 -16.45
C ASN A 12 -6.11 -5.92 -15.47
N ALA A 13 -6.20 -4.59 -15.53
CA ALA A 13 -5.42 -3.67 -14.71
C ALA A 13 -6.05 -3.47 -13.32
N ALA A 14 -6.22 -4.55 -12.55
CA ALA A 14 -6.68 -4.51 -11.17
C ALA A 14 -5.50 -4.66 -10.20
N MET A 15 -5.28 -3.66 -9.35
CA MET A 15 -4.26 -3.72 -8.30
C MET A 15 -4.89 -4.24 -7.01
N GLU A 16 -4.65 -5.50 -6.70
CA GLU A 16 -5.10 -6.14 -5.45
C GLU A 16 -4.40 -5.54 -4.24
N LEU A 17 -5.18 -5.17 -3.21
CA LEU A 17 -4.67 -4.57 -1.98
C LEU A 17 -4.68 -5.58 -0.84
N GLN A 18 -3.59 -5.61 -0.08
CA GLN A 18 -3.52 -6.33 1.19
C GLN A 18 -4.18 -5.48 2.28
N THR A 19 -4.74 -6.11 3.32
CA THR A 19 -5.35 -5.40 4.47
C THR A 19 -4.50 -4.23 4.97
N ARG A 20 -3.19 -4.46 5.14
CA ARG A 20 -2.22 -3.46 5.61
C ARG A 20 -2.10 -2.22 4.73
N ASN A 21 -2.63 -2.25 3.50
CA ASN A 21 -2.61 -1.14 2.57
C ASN A 21 -3.71 -0.11 2.83
N TYR A 22 -4.79 -0.50 3.52
CA TYR A 22 -5.97 0.34 3.70
C TYR A 22 -6.56 0.32 5.12
N PHE A 23 -6.06 -0.55 5.99
CA PHE A 23 -6.38 -0.56 7.41
C PHE A 23 -5.15 -0.25 8.26
N PHE A 24 -5.38 0.55 9.30
CA PHE A 24 -4.42 0.85 10.35
C PHE A 24 -4.96 0.32 11.68
N MET A 25 -4.14 -0.42 12.41
CA MET A 25 -4.48 -0.88 13.76
C MET A 25 -4.01 0.18 14.76
N ASP A 26 -4.95 0.79 15.46
CA ASP A 26 -4.66 1.69 16.56
C ASP A 26 -4.31 0.88 17.82
N SER A 27 -3.04 0.92 18.24
CA SER A 27 -2.56 0.18 19.41
C SER A 27 -3.15 0.68 20.72
N ASP A 28 -3.60 1.93 20.77
CA ASP A 28 -4.08 2.56 21.99
C ASP A 28 -5.54 2.18 22.28
N THR A 29 -6.36 2.06 21.22
CA THR A 29 -7.78 1.72 21.33
C THR A 29 -8.09 0.26 20.96
N GLY A 30 -7.18 -0.43 20.28
CA GLY A 30 -7.39 -1.76 19.72
C GLY A 30 -8.34 -1.78 18.52
N LEU A 31 -8.68 -0.62 17.96
CA LEU A 31 -9.56 -0.49 16.81
C LEU A 31 -8.78 -0.59 15.50
N GLU A 32 -9.45 -1.16 14.50
CA GLU A 32 -8.94 -1.20 13.14
C GLU A 32 -9.66 -0.14 12.28
N CYS A 33 -8.88 0.77 11.71
CA CYS A 33 -9.37 2.01 11.12
C CYS A 33 -9.07 2.05 9.63
N LEU A 34 -10.10 2.34 8.83
CA LEU A 34 -9.97 2.54 7.39
C LEU A 34 -9.16 3.83 7.15
N THR A 35 -8.07 3.74 6.40
CA THR A 35 -7.18 4.89 6.12
C THR A 35 -7.55 5.63 4.84
N ILE A 36 -8.71 5.35 4.26
CA ILE A 36 -9.23 6.01 3.07
C ILE A 36 -10.15 7.13 3.52
N LEU A 37 -9.74 8.37 3.27
CA LEU A 37 -10.53 9.55 3.58
C LEU A 37 -11.38 9.98 2.38
N PRO A 38 -12.54 10.61 2.61
CA PRO A 38 -13.31 11.23 1.54
C PRO A 38 -12.45 12.24 0.78
N SER A 39 -12.48 12.16 -0.55
CA SER A 39 -11.85 13.18 -1.39
C SER A 39 -12.80 14.36 -1.58
N SER A 40 -12.29 15.58 -1.44
CA SER A 40 -13.03 16.82 -1.72
C SER A 40 -13.07 17.17 -3.21
N ASN A 41 -12.29 16.46 -4.04
CA ASN A 41 -12.26 16.64 -5.48
C ASN A 41 -12.69 15.34 -6.20
N LYS A 42 -12.86 15.39 -7.53
CA LYS A 42 -13.18 14.21 -8.35
C LYS A 42 -11.98 13.29 -8.60
N ALA A 43 -10.92 13.40 -7.80
CA ALA A 43 -9.69 12.62 -7.94
C ALA A 43 -9.40 11.85 -6.64
N SER A 44 -8.66 10.76 -6.78
CA SER A 44 -8.17 9.97 -5.65
C SER A 44 -6.66 10.14 -5.56
N LEU A 45 -6.17 10.47 -4.35
CA LEU A 45 -4.74 10.50 -4.07
C LEU A 45 -4.35 9.15 -3.45
N LEU A 46 -3.47 8.41 -4.13
CA LEU A 46 -2.95 7.15 -3.60
C LEU A 46 -1.74 7.43 -2.70
N GLY A 47 -1.97 7.40 -1.38
CA GLY A 47 -0.94 7.58 -0.37
C GLY A 47 0.06 6.41 -0.29
N SER A 48 1.13 6.60 0.49
CA SER A 48 2.21 5.62 0.67
C SER A 48 1.72 4.25 1.16
N LEU A 49 0.72 4.21 2.05
CA LEU A 49 0.19 2.95 2.59
C LEU A 49 -0.43 2.06 1.51
N ILE A 50 -1.17 2.66 0.57
CA ILE A 50 -1.79 1.95 -0.56
C ILE A 50 -0.71 1.39 -1.51
N GLN A 51 0.43 2.07 -1.63
CA GLN A 51 1.55 1.65 -2.48
C GLN A 51 2.50 0.65 -1.78
N MET A 52 2.36 0.43 -0.48
CA MET A 52 3.28 -0.39 0.31
C MET A 52 3.28 -1.87 -0.15
N GLY A 53 4.46 -2.39 -0.46
CA GLY A 53 4.61 -3.78 -0.91
C GLY A 53 4.23 -4.00 -2.37
N THR A 54 4.04 -2.93 -3.14
CA THR A 54 3.81 -2.96 -4.59
C THR A 54 4.97 -2.25 -5.28
N HIS A 55 5.55 -2.88 -6.29
CA HIS A 55 6.54 -2.24 -7.15
C HIS A 55 5.80 -1.43 -8.21
N MET A 56 5.86 -0.09 -8.08
CA MET A 56 5.24 0.85 -9.02
C MET A 56 6.28 1.31 -10.05
N ILE A 57 6.02 1.05 -11.33
CA ILE A 57 6.93 1.40 -12.43
C ILE A 57 6.27 2.48 -13.29
N TYR A 58 6.94 3.63 -13.38
CA TYR A 58 6.51 4.78 -14.16
C TYR A 58 7.30 4.83 -15.46
N ASP A 59 6.71 4.33 -16.55
CA ASP A 59 7.25 4.43 -17.90
C ASP A 59 6.81 5.77 -18.50
N VAL A 60 7.65 6.80 -18.29
CA VAL A 60 7.38 8.18 -18.72
C VAL A 60 7.39 8.29 -20.25
N ASP A 61 8.26 7.54 -20.94
CA ASP A 61 8.38 7.59 -22.39
C ASP A 61 7.12 7.05 -23.09
N ARG A 62 6.49 6.02 -22.50
CA ARG A 62 5.27 5.41 -23.04
C ARG A 62 3.98 5.89 -22.40
N ASN A 63 4.04 6.82 -21.43
CA ASN A 63 2.92 7.25 -20.61
C ASN A 63 2.17 6.08 -19.96
N LYS A 64 2.90 5.15 -19.35
CA LYS A 64 2.32 3.95 -18.73
C LYS A 64 2.70 3.82 -17.26
N LEU A 65 1.71 3.43 -16.47
CA LEU A 65 1.88 2.94 -15.12
C LEU A 65 1.80 1.42 -15.13
N GLN A 66 2.80 0.76 -14.56
CA GLN A 66 2.77 -0.68 -14.31
C GLN A 66 2.92 -0.92 -12.80
N PHE A 67 2.30 -1.97 -12.30
CA PHE A 67 2.39 -2.34 -10.90
C PHE A 67 2.50 -3.86 -10.76
N GLU A 68 3.36 -4.28 -9.84
CA GLU A 68 3.63 -5.69 -9.57
C GLU A 68 3.56 -5.93 -8.06
N SER A 69 2.89 -7.01 -7.65
CA SER A 69 2.80 -7.36 -6.23
C SER A 69 4.06 -8.08 -5.78
N LEU A 70 4.73 -7.57 -4.74
CA LEU A 70 5.95 -8.21 -4.21
C LEU A 70 5.66 -9.55 -3.52
N SER A 71 4.40 -9.84 -3.16
CA SER A 71 4.01 -11.17 -2.66
C SER A 71 3.95 -12.25 -3.73
N GLN A 72 3.98 -11.87 -5.01
CA GLN A 72 3.93 -12.79 -6.15
C GLN A 72 5.32 -13.01 -6.78
N ALA A 73 6.36 -12.38 -6.23
CA ALA A 73 7.74 -12.70 -6.56
C ALA A 73 8.08 -14.08 -5.97
N THR A 74 7.76 -15.15 -6.69
CA THR A 74 8.44 -16.44 -6.51
C THR A 74 9.90 -16.23 -6.86
N TRP A 75 10.72 -15.95 -5.86
CA TRP A 75 12.16 -16.16 -5.99
C TRP A 75 12.33 -17.68 -6.15
N SER A 76 12.57 -18.12 -7.37
CA SER A 76 13.07 -19.47 -7.63
C SER A 76 14.44 -19.54 -6.95
N ASP A 77 14.46 -20.10 -5.75
CA ASP A 77 15.68 -20.36 -4.98
C ASP A 77 16.59 -21.29 -5.79
N SER A 78 17.49 -20.70 -6.55
CA SER A 78 18.70 -21.36 -7.01
C SER A 78 19.75 -20.98 -6.00
N SER A 79 20.13 -21.95 -5.16
CA SER A 79 21.14 -21.80 -4.11
C SER A 79 22.34 -21.00 -4.59
N ASP A 80 22.43 -19.75 -4.17
CA ASP A 80 23.69 -19.01 -4.17
C ASP A 80 23.86 -18.32 -2.83
N ASN A 81 24.95 -18.67 -2.18
CA ASN A 81 25.26 -18.38 -0.79
C ASN A 81 25.77 -16.93 -0.68
N ARG A 82 24.88 -15.95 -0.85
CA ARG A 82 25.15 -14.55 -0.50
C ARG A 82 24.08 -14.01 0.43
N SER A 83 24.52 -13.70 1.64
CA SER A 83 23.81 -13.00 2.70
C SER A 83 22.87 -11.91 2.15
N PRO A 84 21.59 -11.86 2.55
CA PRO A 84 20.78 -10.70 2.26
C PRO A 84 21.32 -9.56 3.13
N LEU A 85 21.87 -8.54 2.48
CA LEU A 85 22.10 -7.25 3.11
C LEU A 85 20.73 -6.69 3.50
N LEU A 86 20.36 -6.90 4.76
CA LEU A 86 19.31 -6.18 5.45
C LEU A 86 19.62 -4.68 5.28
N CYS A 87 18.84 -4.00 4.44
CA CYS A 87 18.81 -2.54 4.47
C CYS A 87 17.97 -2.12 5.68
N LEU A 88 18.58 -2.26 6.87
CA LEU A 88 18.15 -1.57 8.07
C LEU A 88 18.61 -0.12 7.90
N SER A 89 17.68 0.79 7.64
CA SER A 89 17.82 2.16 8.11
C SER A 89 16.46 2.72 8.50
N SER A 90 16.35 3.00 9.78
CA SER A 90 15.27 3.70 10.44
C SER A 90 14.82 4.94 9.68
N LEU A 91 13.51 5.09 9.51
CA LEU A 91 12.86 6.39 9.65
C LEU A 91 11.59 6.20 10.47
N VAL A 92 11.78 6.24 11.78
CA VAL A 92 10.73 6.69 12.69
C VAL A 92 10.53 8.16 12.39
N VAL A 93 9.40 8.51 11.77
CA VAL A 93 8.82 9.85 11.93
C VAL A 93 7.49 9.65 12.65
N VAL A 94 7.57 9.67 13.98
CA VAL A 94 6.40 9.96 14.81
C VAL A 94 6.41 11.46 15.05
N SER A 95 5.48 12.18 14.42
CA SER A 95 4.88 13.37 15.03
C SER A 95 3.43 13.44 14.61
N MET A 96 2.60 13.04 15.56
CA MET A 96 1.17 13.29 15.68
C MET A 96 0.85 14.80 15.60
N HIS A 97 -0.44 15.12 15.61
CA HIS A 97 -1.12 16.43 15.48
C HIS A 97 -1.59 16.74 14.05
N TYR A 98 -2.80 16.24 13.71
CA TYR A 98 -3.67 16.61 12.58
C TYR A 98 -3.68 15.72 11.32
N TRP A 99 -3.58 14.41 11.46
CA TRP A 99 -4.21 13.50 10.48
C TRP A 99 -5.32 12.75 11.20
N ILE A 100 -6.56 13.21 11.03
CA ILE A 100 -7.74 12.52 11.51
C ILE A 100 -7.79 11.19 10.75
N VAL A 101 -7.24 10.13 11.32
CA VAL A 101 -7.57 8.77 10.90
C VAL A 101 -8.98 8.51 11.41
N CYS A 102 -9.98 8.75 10.57
CA CYS A 102 -11.37 8.45 10.90
C CYS A 102 -11.53 6.93 11.04
N CYS A 103 -11.47 6.43 12.26
CA CYS A 103 -11.92 5.08 12.58
C CYS A 103 -13.45 5.04 12.40
N LEU A 104 -13.90 4.55 11.24
CA LEU A 104 -15.32 4.40 10.96
C LEU A 104 -15.88 3.26 11.83
N VAL A 105 -16.42 3.58 13.01
CA VAL A 105 -17.10 2.60 13.86
C VAL A 105 -18.39 2.20 13.14
N LYS A 106 -18.47 0.95 12.70
CA LYS A 106 -19.70 0.40 12.13
C LYS A 106 -20.67 0.09 13.28
N THR A 107 -21.66 0.97 13.48
CA THR A 107 -22.84 0.72 14.33
C THR A 107 -23.81 -0.24 13.67
#